data_AF-A0AAP5C2A6-F1
#
_entry.id   AF-A0AAP5C2A6-F1
#
_cell.length_a   1.000
_cell.length_b   1.000
_cell.length_c   1.000
_cell.angle_alpha   90.00
_cell.angle_beta   90.00
_cell.angle_gamma   90.00
#
_symmetry.space_group_name_H-M   'P 1'
#
loop_
_entity.id
_entity.type
_entity.pdbx_description
1 polymer ?
#
loop_
_entity_poly.entity_id
_entity_poly.type
_entity_poly.pdbx_seq_one_letter_code
_entity_poly.pdbx_strand_id
1 'polypeptide(L)'
;MTRSHDGMSRIAQSPEQSRMRCDGTFPLPNDTSSSTAIIAATTRSNINRAIELRRRGLITEIIGTDPAYSTTPSDALRKLEGDAGIHTIIVFSDQLTSSLDAPVLTSHHGQQRYLPLVEGVLNSIHEFQIMTGTCDDTITLPPCSPITSVLRTISNHLDSNQKLGGDWLAQPVQTKRWPATRLAESRFRQRVFHSALMHMYWKHPDFNPKHFDWLHGQLKNLYRASQRAKEVQDARKSST
;
A
#
# COMPACT_ATOMS: atom_id res chain seq x y z
N MET A 1 -44.89 50.84 36.92
CA MET A 1 -45.14 50.47 35.50
C MET A 1 -43.78 50.32 34.84
N THR A 2 -43.28 49.08 34.80
CA THR A 2 -43.13 48.20 33.61
C THR A 2 -41.83 48.51 32.84
N ARG A 3 -40.71 47.85 33.17
CA ARG A 3 -40.27 46.47 32.80
C ARG A 3 -39.85 46.33 31.32
N SER A 4 -38.53 46.27 31.17
CA SER A 4 -37.77 45.19 30.52
C SER A 4 -37.77 45.07 29.00
N HIS A 5 -36.62 45.47 28.47
CA HIS A 5 -36.02 45.19 27.17
C HIS A 5 -35.92 43.69 26.82
N ASP A 6 -36.05 43.45 25.51
CA ASP A 6 -35.32 42.50 24.67
C ASP A 6 -35.27 41.02 25.07
N GLY A 7 -36.31 40.29 24.66
CA GLY A 7 -36.25 38.85 24.41
C GLY A 7 -35.77 38.55 22.99
N MET A 8 -34.48 38.75 22.71
CA MET A 8 -33.84 38.12 21.53
C MET A 8 -33.56 36.66 21.86
N SER A 9 -34.47 35.78 21.44
CA SER A 9 -34.25 34.34 21.43
C SER A 9 -33.14 34.01 20.43
N ARG A 10 -31.90 33.87 20.92
CA ARG A 10 -30.79 33.28 20.17
C ARG A 10 -31.13 31.81 19.96
N ILE A 11 -31.65 31.49 18.79
CA ILE A 11 -31.62 30.12 18.29
C ILE A 11 -30.14 29.76 18.17
N ALA A 12 -29.67 28.97 19.12
CA ALA A 12 -28.37 28.32 19.05
C ALA A 12 -28.37 27.46 17.80
N GLN A 13 -27.69 27.93 16.76
CA GLN A 13 -27.34 27.11 15.62
C GLN A 13 -26.42 26.01 16.15
N SER A 14 -26.97 24.81 16.25
CA SER A 14 -26.20 23.58 16.43
C SER A 14 -25.03 23.60 15.44
N PRO A 15 -23.78 23.35 15.88
CA PRO A 15 -22.69 23.10 14.96
C PRO A 15 -22.87 21.68 14.42
N GLU A 16 -23.88 21.48 13.57
CA GLU A 16 -23.74 20.49 12.52
C GLU A 16 -22.64 20.99 11.61
N GLN A 17 -21.40 20.67 12.01
CA GLN A 17 -20.31 20.52 11.08
C GLN A 17 -20.88 19.72 9.92
N SER A 18 -21.11 20.43 8.82
CA SER A 18 -21.27 19.86 7.50
C SER A 18 -20.10 18.91 7.32
N ARG A 19 -20.32 17.62 7.63
CA ARG A 19 -19.44 16.54 7.23
C ARG A 19 -19.60 16.51 5.71
N MET A 20 -18.86 17.39 5.03
CA MET A 20 -18.62 17.26 3.60
C MET A 20 -18.20 15.82 3.41
N ARG A 21 -19.05 15.06 2.69
CA ARG A 21 -18.75 13.67 2.44
C ARG A 21 -17.42 13.65 1.72
N CYS A 22 -16.46 12.94 2.29
CA CYS A 22 -15.22 12.61 1.61
C CYS A 22 -15.49 11.53 0.55
N ASP A 23 -16.68 11.51 -0.07
CA ASP A 23 -17.08 10.55 -1.10
C ASP A 23 -16.45 10.87 -2.45
N GLY A 24 -15.22 11.43 -2.40
CA GLY A 24 -14.35 11.83 -3.49
C GLY A 24 -14.21 10.71 -4.51
N THR A 25 -15.16 10.70 -5.43
CA THR A 25 -15.07 9.92 -6.65
C THR A 25 -13.87 10.44 -7.42
N PHE A 26 -12.99 9.54 -7.83
CA PHE A 26 -11.82 9.94 -8.59
C PHE A 26 -12.25 10.70 -9.87
N PRO A 27 -11.57 11.80 -10.22
CA PRO A 27 -11.92 12.53 -11.43
C PRO A 27 -11.42 11.76 -12.66
N LEU A 28 -12.08 11.93 -13.80
CA LEU A 28 -11.55 11.47 -15.09
C LEU A 28 -10.68 12.58 -15.71
N PRO A 29 -9.64 12.23 -16.49
CA PRO A 29 -8.88 13.22 -17.22
C PRO A 29 -9.79 13.91 -18.24
N ASN A 30 -9.72 15.24 -18.28
CA ASN A 30 -10.41 16.05 -19.29
C ASN A 30 -9.68 16.02 -20.64
N ASP A 31 -8.40 15.64 -20.64
CA ASP A 31 -7.56 15.52 -21.81
C ASP A 31 -7.21 14.05 -22.03
N THR A 32 -7.56 13.53 -23.22
CA THR A 32 -7.26 12.15 -23.63
C THR A 32 -6.05 12.08 -24.55
N SER A 33 -5.18 13.10 -24.56
CA SER A 33 -3.96 13.16 -25.36
C SER A 33 -2.80 12.35 -24.78
N SER A 34 -2.87 11.96 -23.51
CA SER A 34 -1.81 11.22 -22.82
C SER A 34 -2.34 10.15 -21.87
N SER A 35 -1.54 9.11 -21.67
CA SER A 35 -1.88 8.02 -20.75
C SER A 35 -1.91 8.52 -19.31
N THR A 36 -2.94 8.16 -18.56
CA THR A 36 -3.19 8.64 -17.20
C THR A 36 -3.45 7.49 -16.25
N ALA A 37 -2.73 7.48 -15.12
CA ALA A 37 -2.96 6.56 -14.01
C ALA A 37 -3.57 7.33 -12.84
N ILE A 38 -4.79 6.97 -12.49
CA ILE A 38 -5.60 7.63 -11.47
C ILE A 38 -5.53 6.80 -10.19
N ILE A 39 -4.91 7.36 -9.16
CA ILE A 39 -4.85 6.76 -7.83
C ILE A 39 -6.16 7.06 -7.11
N ALA A 40 -6.85 5.99 -6.70
CA ALA A 40 -8.15 6.09 -6.06
C ALA A 40 -8.17 5.32 -4.73
N ALA A 41 -8.94 5.86 -3.77
CA ALA A 41 -9.23 5.16 -2.54
C ALA A 41 -10.16 3.97 -2.80
N THR A 42 -9.90 2.84 -2.14
CA THR A 42 -10.78 1.67 -2.18
C THR A 42 -12.04 1.93 -1.34
N THR A 43 -13.03 2.54 -1.98
CA THR A 43 -14.39 2.71 -1.46
C THR A 43 -15.38 1.96 -2.35
N ARG A 44 -16.57 1.64 -1.83
CA ARG A 44 -17.61 0.98 -2.64
C ARG A 44 -17.99 1.80 -3.88
N SER A 45 -18.07 3.13 -3.72
CA SER A 45 -18.37 4.07 -4.81
C SER A 45 -17.31 4.03 -5.91
N ASN A 46 -16.01 4.12 -5.54
CA ASN A 46 -14.92 4.11 -6.51
C ASN A 46 -14.80 2.76 -7.23
N ILE A 47 -15.00 1.64 -6.53
CA ILE A 47 -15.01 0.31 -7.17
C ILE A 47 -16.13 0.24 -8.21
N ASN A 48 -17.36 0.58 -7.84
CA ASN A 48 -18.51 0.51 -8.74
C ASN A 48 -18.31 1.42 -9.97
N ARG A 49 -17.83 2.64 -9.76
CA ARG A 49 -17.52 3.60 -10.81
C ARG A 49 -16.42 3.10 -11.74
N ALA A 50 -15.33 2.55 -11.21
CA ALA A 50 -14.24 2.01 -12.02
C ALA A 50 -14.73 0.85 -12.91
N ILE A 51 -15.52 -0.07 -12.35
CA ILE A 51 -16.11 -1.19 -13.10
C ILE A 51 -17.06 -0.69 -14.19
N GLU A 52 -17.89 0.31 -13.89
CA GLU A 52 -18.80 0.92 -14.85
C GLU A 52 -18.05 1.58 -16.01
N LEU A 53 -17.05 2.39 -15.71
CA LEU A 53 -16.26 3.11 -16.70
C LEU A 53 -15.41 2.15 -17.56
N ARG A 54 -14.88 1.07 -16.97
CA ARG A 54 -14.24 -0.02 -17.73
C ARG A 54 -15.21 -0.69 -18.70
N ARG A 55 -16.45 -0.99 -18.26
CA ARG A 55 -17.50 -1.55 -19.13
C ARG A 55 -17.86 -0.63 -20.30
N ARG A 56 -17.75 0.68 -20.11
CA ARG A 56 -17.97 1.70 -21.15
C ARG A 56 -16.75 1.92 -22.06
N GLY A 57 -15.63 1.23 -21.82
CA GLY A 57 -14.39 1.41 -22.58
C GLY A 57 -13.65 2.72 -22.28
N LEU A 58 -13.98 3.41 -21.19
CA LEU A 58 -13.34 4.67 -20.78
C LEU A 58 -12.10 4.45 -19.91
N ILE A 59 -11.95 3.25 -19.35
CA ILE A 59 -10.81 2.83 -18.54
C ILE A 59 -10.29 1.53 -19.13
N THR A 60 -9.00 1.48 -19.43
CA THR A 60 -8.34 0.30 -20.00
C THR A 60 -8.20 -0.79 -18.95
N GLU A 61 -7.73 -0.44 -17.74
CA GLU A 61 -7.40 -1.41 -16.70
C GLU A 61 -7.65 -0.86 -15.29
N ILE A 62 -7.90 -1.79 -14.36
CA ILE A 62 -8.00 -1.50 -12.93
C ILE A 62 -6.94 -2.33 -12.23
N ILE A 63 -6.03 -1.68 -11.52
CA ILE A 63 -4.92 -2.32 -10.79
C ILE A 63 -5.25 -2.39 -9.31
N GLY A 64 -5.10 -3.56 -8.71
CA GLY A 64 -5.41 -3.83 -7.32
C GLY A 64 -5.06 -5.25 -6.90
N THR A 65 -5.59 -5.69 -5.76
CA THR A 65 -5.40 -7.06 -5.26
C THR A 65 -6.68 -7.90 -5.27
N ASP A 66 -7.84 -7.29 -5.53
CA ASP A 66 -9.11 -8.00 -5.56
C ASP A 66 -9.40 -8.53 -6.98
N PRO A 67 -9.36 -9.85 -7.20
CA PRO A 67 -9.54 -10.43 -8.52
C PRO A 67 -10.96 -10.28 -9.08
N ALA A 68 -11.94 -9.87 -8.26
CA ALA A 68 -13.30 -9.68 -8.72
C ALA A 68 -13.45 -8.51 -9.71
N TYR A 69 -12.55 -7.51 -9.64
CA TYR A 69 -12.62 -6.32 -10.50
C TYR A 69 -11.27 -5.76 -10.93
N SER A 70 -10.15 -6.24 -10.37
CA SER A 70 -8.82 -5.72 -10.65
C SER A 70 -7.86 -6.79 -11.16
N THR A 71 -6.85 -6.33 -11.88
CA THR A 71 -5.71 -7.11 -12.35
C THR A 71 -4.51 -6.84 -11.43
N THR A 72 -3.65 -7.84 -11.23
CA THR A 72 -2.42 -7.65 -10.47
C THR A 72 -1.50 -6.64 -11.15
N PRO A 73 -0.64 -5.91 -10.41
CA PRO A 73 0.29 -4.95 -11.03
C PRO A 73 1.14 -5.57 -12.14
N SER A 74 1.70 -6.77 -11.92
CA SER A 74 2.55 -7.45 -12.90
C SER A 74 1.81 -7.84 -14.18
N ASP A 75 0.57 -8.33 -14.06
CA ASP A 75 -0.21 -8.72 -15.23
C ASP A 75 -0.72 -7.48 -15.99
N ALA A 76 -1.08 -6.40 -15.28
CA ALA A 76 -1.49 -5.15 -15.89
C ALA A 76 -0.34 -4.52 -16.71
N LEU A 77 0.86 -4.45 -16.15
CA LEU A 77 2.04 -3.93 -16.87
C LEU A 77 2.36 -4.76 -18.12
N ARG A 78 2.27 -6.09 -18.05
CA ARG A 78 2.48 -6.97 -19.21
C ARG A 78 1.47 -6.72 -20.32
N LYS A 79 0.21 -6.43 -19.98
CA LYS A 79 -0.81 -6.09 -20.99
C LYS A 79 -0.48 -4.77 -21.70
N LEU A 80 0.01 -3.77 -20.96
CA LEU A 80 0.36 -2.47 -21.53
C LEU A 80 1.53 -2.55 -22.52
N GLU A 81 2.49 -3.45 -22.29
CA GLU A 81 3.60 -3.67 -23.24
C GLU A 81 3.12 -4.22 -24.59
N GLY A 82 1.97 -4.91 -24.61
CA GLY A 82 1.38 -5.49 -25.83
C GLY A 82 0.32 -4.61 -26.50
N ASP A 83 -0.10 -3.51 -25.87
CA ASP A 83 -1.24 -2.69 -26.32
C ASP A 83 -0.81 -1.24 -26.53
N ALA A 84 -0.58 -0.87 -27.79
CA ALA A 84 -0.18 0.47 -28.16
C ALA A 84 -1.40 1.41 -28.15
N GLY A 85 -1.31 2.51 -27.40
CA GLY A 85 -2.39 3.48 -27.34
C GLY A 85 -2.32 4.39 -26.13
N ILE A 86 -3.33 5.25 -26.01
CA ILE A 86 -3.51 6.11 -24.85
C ILE A 86 -4.38 5.37 -23.84
N HIS A 87 -3.86 5.23 -22.63
CA HIS A 87 -4.46 4.38 -21.61
C HIS A 87 -4.94 5.21 -20.42
N THR A 88 -6.15 4.93 -19.94
CA THR A 88 -6.62 5.45 -18.65
C THR A 88 -6.75 4.28 -17.68
N ILE A 89 -6.02 4.32 -16.57
CA ILE A 89 -5.93 3.22 -15.61
C ILE A 89 -6.31 3.71 -14.23
N ILE A 90 -7.04 2.90 -13.47
CA ILE A 90 -7.28 3.14 -12.04
C ILE A 90 -6.34 2.29 -11.22
N VAL A 91 -5.69 2.89 -10.23
CA VAL A 91 -4.81 2.18 -9.29
C VAL A 91 -5.38 2.30 -7.89
N PHE A 92 -5.79 1.17 -7.31
CA PHE A 92 -6.15 1.06 -5.90
C PHE A 92 -4.89 0.80 -5.07
N SER A 93 -4.02 1.80 -5.00
CA SER A 93 -2.69 1.73 -4.37
C SER A 93 -2.76 1.28 -2.91
N ASP A 94 -3.83 1.64 -2.21
CA ASP A 94 -4.10 1.29 -0.83
C ASP A 94 -4.22 -0.22 -0.60
N GLN A 95 -4.65 -1.00 -1.59
CA GLN A 95 -4.71 -2.46 -1.52
C GLN A 95 -3.34 -3.13 -1.66
N LEU A 96 -2.42 -2.49 -2.37
CA LEU A 96 -1.10 -3.01 -2.69
C LEU A 96 -0.20 -3.01 -1.44
N THR A 97 -0.37 -4.04 -0.61
CA THR A 97 0.25 -4.15 0.71
C THR A 97 1.14 -5.39 0.84
N SER A 98 1.21 -6.24 -0.18
CA SER A 98 2.04 -7.45 -0.19
C SER A 98 3.51 -7.11 -0.43
N SER A 99 4.44 -8.02 -0.11
CA SER A 99 5.88 -7.76 -0.25
C SER A 99 6.31 -7.66 -1.71
N LEU A 100 5.46 -8.17 -2.61
CA LEU A 100 5.63 -8.09 -4.04
C LEU A 100 5.11 -6.75 -4.56
N ASP A 101 3.94 -6.33 -4.09
CA ASP A 101 3.25 -5.15 -4.66
C ASP A 101 3.63 -3.83 -3.97
N ALA A 102 4.11 -3.88 -2.72
CA ALA A 102 4.67 -2.74 -1.99
C ALA A 102 6.09 -3.03 -1.45
N PRO A 103 7.10 -3.00 -2.34
CA PRO A 103 8.47 -3.35 -1.98
C PRO A 103 9.28 -2.17 -1.42
N VAL A 104 8.87 -0.92 -1.66
CA VAL A 104 9.72 0.25 -1.35
C VAL A 104 9.50 0.72 0.07
N LEU A 105 10.53 0.63 0.91
CA LEU A 105 10.53 1.24 2.23
C LEU A 105 10.76 2.75 2.11
N THR A 106 9.84 3.53 2.64
CA THR A 106 9.90 5.00 2.64
C THR A 106 9.77 5.54 4.06
N SER A 107 10.21 6.79 4.27
CA SER A 107 10.03 7.53 5.51
C SER A 107 9.24 8.80 5.24
N HIS A 108 8.12 8.99 5.94
CA HIS A 108 7.26 10.17 5.85
C HIS A 108 6.83 10.58 7.26
N HIS A 109 7.02 11.86 7.62
CA HIS A 109 6.75 12.37 8.98
C HIS A 109 7.34 11.52 10.11
N GLY A 110 8.56 11.00 9.93
CA GLY A 110 9.24 10.14 10.91
C GLY A 110 8.70 8.71 11.01
N GLN A 111 7.68 8.35 10.21
CA GLN A 111 7.14 7.00 10.14
C GLN A 111 7.68 6.27 8.91
N GLN A 112 8.11 5.02 9.12
CA GLN A 112 8.58 4.17 8.03
C GLN A 112 7.46 3.23 7.56
N ARG A 113 7.19 3.20 6.26
CA ARG A 113 6.19 2.30 5.66
C ARG A 113 6.56 1.85 4.25
N TYR A 114 6.02 0.70 3.87
CA TYR A 114 6.17 0.13 2.55
C TYR A 114 5.09 0.66 1.59
N LEU A 115 5.54 1.18 0.44
CA LEU A 115 4.69 1.74 -0.62
C LEU A 115 4.82 0.94 -1.93
N PRO A 116 3.77 0.94 -2.77
CA PRO A 116 3.83 0.38 -4.11
C PRO A 116 4.77 1.16 -5.01
N LEU A 117 5.27 0.46 -6.04
CA LEU A 117 6.14 1.03 -7.07
C LEU A 117 5.45 1.09 -8.45
N VAL A 118 4.25 0.52 -8.59
CA VAL A 118 3.57 0.42 -9.89
C VAL A 118 3.33 1.78 -10.51
N GLU A 119 2.96 2.79 -9.73
CA GLU A 119 2.75 4.16 -10.19
C GLU A 119 4.06 4.82 -10.63
N GLY A 120 5.17 4.47 -9.97
CA GLY A 120 6.50 4.91 -10.39
C GLY A 120 6.92 4.30 -11.73
N VAL A 121 6.65 3.01 -11.94
CA VAL A 121 6.88 2.33 -13.22
C VAL A 121 6.01 2.93 -14.32
N LEU A 122 4.71 3.10 -14.06
CA LEU A 122 3.79 3.75 -15.00
C LEU A 122 4.29 5.16 -15.38
N ASN A 123 4.72 5.96 -14.41
CA ASN A 123 5.15 7.34 -14.66
C ASN A 123 6.50 7.45 -15.37
N SER A 124 7.50 6.68 -14.96
CA SER A 124 8.88 6.83 -15.43
C SER A 124 9.22 5.96 -16.64
N ILE A 125 8.54 4.82 -16.84
CA ILE A 125 8.82 3.89 -17.93
C ILE A 125 7.75 3.98 -19.02
N HIS A 126 6.48 4.06 -18.64
CA HIS A 126 5.37 4.09 -19.59
C HIS A 126 4.81 5.50 -19.83
N GLU A 127 5.50 6.52 -19.31
CA GLU A 127 5.15 7.94 -19.51
C GLU A 127 3.72 8.32 -19.11
N PHE A 128 3.16 7.65 -18.10
CA PHE A 128 1.85 8.00 -17.57
C PHE A 128 1.90 9.28 -16.75
N GLN A 129 0.91 10.15 -16.94
CA GLN A 129 0.56 11.14 -15.95
C GLN A 129 -0.03 10.45 -14.71
N ILE A 130 0.37 10.87 -13.50
CA ILE A 130 -0.21 10.36 -12.26
C ILE A 130 -1.19 11.38 -11.72
N MET A 131 -2.43 10.97 -11.49
CA MET A 131 -3.48 11.82 -10.95
C MET A 131 -4.02 11.21 -9.66
N THR A 132 -4.20 12.01 -8.61
CA THR A 132 -4.81 11.56 -7.37
C THR A 132 -5.82 12.58 -6.86
N GLY A 133 -6.99 12.09 -6.45
CA GLY A 133 -7.92 12.89 -5.66
C GLY A 133 -7.51 12.91 -4.19
N THR A 134 -7.55 14.08 -3.58
CA THR A 134 -7.62 14.25 -2.12
C THR A 134 -9.00 14.79 -1.77
N CYS A 135 -9.33 14.87 -0.48
CA CYS A 135 -10.61 15.47 -0.05
C CYS A 135 -10.72 16.96 -0.43
N ASP A 136 -9.58 17.61 -0.68
CA ASP A 136 -9.48 19.06 -0.79
C ASP A 136 -9.05 19.51 -2.20
N ASP A 137 -8.32 18.67 -2.96
CA ASP A 137 -7.80 19.01 -4.29
C ASP A 137 -7.43 17.76 -5.13
N THR A 138 -7.25 17.94 -6.44
CA THR A 138 -6.68 16.93 -7.34
C THR A 138 -5.22 17.27 -7.62
N ILE A 139 -4.32 16.33 -7.31
CA ILE A 139 -2.89 16.47 -7.62
C ILE A 139 -2.59 15.70 -8.90
N THR A 140 -1.87 16.36 -9.81
CA THR A 140 -1.44 15.76 -11.06
C THR A 140 0.07 15.92 -11.22
N LEU A 141 0.76 14.80 -11.45
CA LEU A 141 2.19 14.76 -11.74
C LEU A 141 2.40 14.42 -13.22
N PRO A 142 3.21 15.21 -13.94
CA PRO A 142 3.50 14.92 -15.34
C PRO A 142 4.29 13.61 -15.50
N PRO A 143 4.30 13.03 -16.71
CA PRO A 143 5.18 11.92 -17.06
C PRO A 143 6.63 12.17 -16.67
N CYS A 144 7.38 11.10 -16.36
CA CYS A 144 8.80 11.18 -16.02
C CYS A 144 9.12 12.09 -14.82
N SER A 145 8.18 12.23 -13.88
CA SER A 145 8.41 12.90 -12.61
C SER A 145 9.41 12.13 -11.74
N PRO A 146 10.15 12.81 -10.84
CA PRO A 146 11.04 12.13 -9.90
C PRO A 146 10.27 11.10 -9.06
N ILE A 147 10.83 9.89 -8.90
CA ILE A 147 10.20 8.81 -8.13
C ILE A 147 9.85 9.23 -6.70
N THR A 148 10.65 10.11 -6.10
CA THR A 148 10.39 10.68 -4.77
C THR A 148 9.11 11.50 -4.72
N SER A 149 8.77 12.22 -5.80
CA SER A 149 7.52 12.95 -5.94
C SER A 149 6.33 12.00 -6.05
N VAL A 150 6.45 10.94 -6.85
CA VAL A 150 5.39 9.91 -6.99
C VAL A 150 5.12 9.23 -5.65
N LEU A 151 6.17 8.78 -4.95
CA LEU A 151 6.04 8.13 -3.63
C LEU A 151 5.46 9.08 -2.58
N ARG A 152 5.81 10.37 -2.62
CA ARG A 152 5.20 11.39 -1.75
C ARG A 152 3.72 11.58 -2.05
N THR A 153 3.33 11.60 -3.32
CA THR A 153 1.91 11.69 -3.72
C THR A 153 1.10 10.49 -3.22
N ILE A 154 1.62 9.26 -3.38
CA ILE A 154 0.99 8.06 -2.83
C ILE A 154 0.89 8.15 -1.30
N SER A 155 1.96 8.59 -0.64
CA SER A 155 2.01 8.79 0.81
C SER A 155 0.90 9.73 1.29
N ASN A 156 0.79 10.92 0.67
CA ASN A 156 -0.22 11.91 1.00
C ASN A 156 -1.64 11.41 0.70
N HIS A 157 -1.83 10.64 -0.38
CA HIS A 157 -3.10 10.02 -0.71
C HIS A 157 -3.55 9.03 0.37
N LEU A 158 -2.66 8.12 0.81
CA LEU A 158 -2.97 7.17 1.88
C LEU A 158 -3.25 7.85 3.22
N ASP A 159 -2.55 8.94 3.53
CA ASP A 159 -2.79 9.73 4.74
C ASP A 159 -4.15 10.43 4.66
N SER A 160 -4.52 10.94 3.48
CA SER A 160 -5.84 11.53 3.24
C SER A 160 -6.97 10.52 3.36
N ASN A 161 -6.75 9.27 2.92
CA ASN A 161 -7.75 8.20 3.02
C ASN A 161 -8.14 7.87 4.47
N GLN A 162 -7.33 8.22 5.47
CA GLN A 162 -7.70 8.09 6.88
C GLN A 162 -8.97 8.90 7.21
N LYS A 163 -9.19 10.04 6.53
CA LYS A 163 -10.38 10.89 6.72
C LYS A 163 -11.69 10.21 6.30
N LEU A 164 -11.61 9.18 5.45
CA LEU A 164 -12.77 8.39 5.00
C LEU A 164 -13.36 7.50 6.11
N GLY A 165 -12.57 7.18 7.14
CA GLY A 165 -13.00 6.29 8.22
C GLY A 165 -13.53 4.96 7.71
N GLY A 166 -14.75 4.61 8.12
CA GLY A 166 -15.39 3.32 7.78
C GLY A 166 -15.68 3.10 6.29
N ASP A 167 -15.68 4.16 5.48
CA ASP A 167 -15.88 4.03 4.02
C ASP A 167 -14.63 3.51 3.30
N TRP A 168 -13.47 3.59 3.95
CA TRP A 168 -12.23 3.05 3.43
C TRP A 168 -12.11 1.56 3.67
N LEU A 169 -12.48 0.77 2.66
CA LEU A 169 -12.55 -0.68 2.76
C LEU A 169 -11.16 -1.33 2.95
N ALA A 170 -10.09 -0.68 2.49
CA ALA A 170 -8.72 -1.18 2.63
C ALA A 170 -8.04 -0.72 3.94
N GLN A 171 -8.73 -0.01 4.84
CA GLN A 171 -8.17 0.42 6.13
C GLN A 171 -7.57 -0.76 6.95
N PRO A 172 -8.24 -1.93 7.09
CA PRO A 172 -7.72 -3.00 7.94
C PRO A 172 -6.39 -3.59 7.46
N VAL A 173 -6.15 -3.57 6.15
CA VAL A 173 -4.94 -4.16 5.55
C VAL A 173 -3.73 -3.23 5.57
N GLN A 174 -3.89 -1.95 5.91
CA GLN A 174 -2.78 -1.00 5.96
C GLN A 174 -1.72 -1.36 6.99
N THR A 175 -2.11 -2.10 8.04
CA THR A 175 -1.19 -2.60 9.07
C THR A 175 -0.04 -3.45 8.50
N LYS A 176 -0.23 -4.04 7.31
CA LYS A 176 0.78 -4.84 6.59
C LYS A 176 1.91 -4.00 5.98
N ARG A 177 1.74 -2.68 5.87
CA ARG A 177 2.77 -1.77 5.34
C ARG A 177 3.86 -1.43 6.36
N TRP A 178 3.70 -1.80 7.62
CA TRP A 178 4.64 -1.42 8.67
C TRP A 178 5.80 -2.42 8.77
N PRO A 179 7.05 -1.96 8.99
CA PRO A 179 8.22 -2.83 9.11
C PRO A 179 8.08 -3.95 10.16
N ALA A 180 7.45 -3.65 11.30
CA ALA A 180 7.24 -4.64 12.35
C ALA A 180 6.38 -5.83 11.86
N THR A 181 5.28 -5.55 11.17
CA THR A 181 4.39 -6.56 10.58
C THR A 181 5.14 -7.38 9.52
N ARG A 182 5.87 -6.72 8.62
CA ARG A 182 6.66 -7.39 7.58
C ARG A 182 7.72 -8.33 8.14
N LEU A 183 8.41 -7.90 9.19
CA LEU A 183 9.42 -8.71 9.85
C LEU A 183 8.80 -9.96 10.47
N ALA A 184 7.64 -9.82 11.12
CA ALA A 184 6.91 -10.94 11.69
C ALA A 184 6.46 -11.94 10.61
N GLU A 185 5.90 -11.46 9.50
CA GLU A 185 5.51 -12.28 8.35
C GLU A 185 6.72 -13.01 7.74
N SER A 186 7.85 -12.31 7.57
CA SER A 186 9.09 -12.90 7.03
C SER A 186 9.62 -14.02 7.93
N ARG A 187 9.68 -13.80 9.25
CA ARG A 187 10.08 -14.84 10.22
C ARG A 187 9.14 -16.04 10.22
N PHE A 188 7.84 -15.81 10.05
CA PHE A 188 6.88 -16.89 9.93
C PHE A 188 7.12 -17.71 8.65
N ARG A 189 7.25 -17.06 7.49
CA ARG A 189 7.55 -17.72 6.21
C ARG A 189 8.86 -18.51 6.28
N GLN A 190 9.92 -17.94 6.86
CA GLN A 190 11.19 -18.64 7.06
C GLN A 190 11.03 -19.93 7.87
N ARG A 191 10.23 -19.90 8.96
CA ARG A 191 9.94 -21.10 9.75
C ARG A 191 9.17 -22.16 8.95
N VAL A 192 8.18 -21.75 8.17
CA VAL A 192 7.42 -22.65 7.29
C VAL A 192 8.33 -23.27 6.22
N PHE A 193 9.13 -22.47 5.53
CA PHE A 193 10.08 -22.98 4.53
C PHE A 193 11.10 -23.93 5.15
N HIS A 194 11.65 -23.58 6.31
CA HIS A 194 12.55 -24.46 7.04
C HIS A 194 11.86 -25.79 7.36
N SER A 195 10.64 -25.77 7.92
CA SER A 195 9.89 -27.00 8.21
C SER A 195 9.62 -27.83 6.96
N ALA A 196 9.27 -27.20 5.83
CA ALA A 196 9.02 -27.89 4.57
C ALA A 196 10.30 -28.53 4.01
N LEU A 197 11.42 -27.81 4.02
CA LEU A 197 12.74 -28.33 3.65
C LEU A 197 13.13 -29.52 4.52
N MET A 198 12.95 -29.42 5.84
CA MET A 198 13.25 -30.52 6.77
C MET A 198 12.35 -31.73 6.52
N HIS A 199 11.07 -31.54 6.22
CA HIS A 199 10.16 -32.64 5.88
C HIS A 199 10.52 -33.34 4.56
N MET A 200 10.90 -32.56 3.55
CA MET A 200 11.40 -33.13 2.29
C MET A 200 12.71 -33.90 2.50
N TYR A 201 13.62 -33.34 3.30
CA TYR A 201 14.88 -34.00 3.64
C TYR A 201 14.66 -35.28 4.45
N TRP A 202 13.72 -35.29 5.41
CA TRP A 202 13.35 -36.47 6.19
C TRP A 202 12.81 -37.63 5.34
N LYS A 203 12.15 -37.30 4.21
CA LYS A 203 11.61 -38.28 3.26
C LYS A 203 12.62 -38.71 2.18
N HIS A 204 13.83 -38.17 2.19
CA HIS A 204 14.86 -38.52 1.21
C HIS A 204 15.46 -39.90 1.52
N PRO A 205 15.68 -40.78 0.54
CA PRO A 205 16.21 -42.14 0.78
C PRO A 205 17.59 -42.15 1.43
N ASP A 206 18.40 -41.11 1.21
CA ASP A 206 19.72 -40.93 1.86
C ASP A 206 19.66 -40.23 3.22
N PHE A 207 18.46 -40.01 3.77
CA PHE A 207 18.30 -39.36 5.07
C PHE A 207 18.84 -40.24 6.18
N ASN A 208 19.91 -39.77 6.84
CA ASN A 208 20.42 -40.39 8.06
C ASN A 208 20.05 -39.51 9.28
N PRO A 209 19.07 -39.93 10.11
CA PRO A 209 18.60 -39.14 11.26
C PRO A 209 19.73 -38.77 12.23
N LYS A 210 20.70 -39.67 12.42
CA LYS A 210 21.83 -39.44 13.34
C LYS A 210 22.80 -38.37 12.84
N HIS A 211 23.01 -38.31 11.52
CA HIS A 211 23.85 -37.28 10.91
C HIS A 211 23.17 -35.91 10.94
N PHE A 212 21.86 -35.89 10.73
CA PHE A 212 21.05 -34.69 10.84
C PHE A 212 21.04 -34.11 12.26
N ASP A 213 20.77 -34.92 13.29
CA ASP A 213 20.78 -34.48 14.69
C ASP A 213 22.14 -33.91 15.11
N TRP A 214 23.23 -34.52 14.63
CA TRP A 214 24.58 -34.02 14.84
C TRP A 214 24.79 -32.64 14.19
N LEU A 215 24.45 -32.48 12.91
CA LEU A 215 24.51 -31.18 12.20
C LEU A 215 23.66 -30.11 12.88
N HIS A 216 22.45 -30.47 13.31
CA HIS A 216 21.54 -29.56 13.98
C HIS A 216 22.05 -29.14 15.37
N GLY A 217 22.72 -30.05 16.07
CA GLY A 217 23.46 -29.77 17.30
C GLY A 217 24.61 -28.78 17.08
N GLN A 218 25.41 -28.98 16.03
CA GLN A 218 26.50 -28.06 15.67
C GLN A 218 25.98 -26.65 15.31
N LEU A 219 24.92 -26.56 14.51
CA LEU A 219 24.30 -25.28 14.15
C LEU A 219 23.72 -24.54 15.37
N LYS A 220 23.09 -25.26 16.31
CA LYS A 220 22.61 -24.66 17.58
C LYS A 220 23.78 -24.12 18.42
N ASN A 221 24.90 -24.83 18.47
CA ASN A 221 26.08 -24.38 19.20
C ASN A 221 26.70 -23.13 18.56
N LEU A 222 26.82 -23.10 17.23
CA LEU A 222 27.29 -21.93 16.48
C LEU A 222 26.38 -20.71 16.70
N TYR A 223 25.06 -20.88 16.66
CA TYR A 223 24.11 -19.80 16.92
C TYR A 223 24.21 -19.26 18.35
N ARG A 224 24.36 -20.14 19.35
CA ARG A 224 24.54 -19.71 20.75
C ARG A 224 25.86 -18.97 20.94
N ALA A 225 26.92 -19.40 20.26
CA ALA A 225 28.21 -18.71 20.28
C ALA A 225 28.12 -17.32 19.65
N SER A 226 27.39 -17.17 18.53
CA SER A 226 27.21 -15.87 17.88
C SER A 226 26.34 -14.90 18.69
N GLN A 227 25.30 -15.39 19.39
CA GLN A 227 24.50 -14.56 20.31
C GLN A 227 25.33 -14.05 21.48
N ARG A 228 26.12 -14.92 22.12
CA ARG A 228 27.04 -14.52 23.21
C ARG A 228 28.07 -13.50 22.75
N ALA A 229 28.63 -13.69 21.56
CA ALA A 229 29.58 -12.72 20.98
C ALA A 229 28.92 -11.35 20.75
N LYS A 230 27.66 -11.34 20.30
CA LYS A 230 26.89 -10.12 20.09
C LYS A 230 26.53 -9.41 21.40
N GLU A 231 26.10 -10.15 22.42
CA GLU A 231 25.83 -9.62 23.77
C GLU A 231 27.08 -8.98 24.39
N VAL A 232 28.26 -9.60 24.24
CA VAL A 232 29.53 -9.03 24.70
C VAL A 232 29.90 -7.75 23.93
N GLN A 233 29.62 -7.72 22.63
CA GLN A 233 29.91 -6.56 21.78
C GLN A 233 28.97 -5.39 22.07
N ASP A 234 27.70 -5.66 22.34
CA ASP A 234 26.70 -4.66 22.71
C ASP A 234 26.95 -4.12 24.12
N ALA A 235 27.32 -4.97 25.08
CA ALA A 235 27.72 -4.56 26.42
C ALA A 235 28.94 -3.63 26.42
N ARG A 236 29.92 -3.87 25.55
CA ARG A 236 31.10 -3.00 25.39
C ARG A 236 30.78 -1.64 24.79
N LYS A 237 29.75 -1.54 23.93
CA LYS A 237 29.32 -0.26 23.33
C LYS A 237 28.49 0.59 24.30
N SER A 238 27.83 -0.01 25.28
CA SER A 238 27.07 0.70 26.32
C SER A 238 27.91 1.19 27.52
N SER A 239 29.22 0.91 27.54
CA SER A 239 30.15 1.31 28.62
C SER A 239 31.14 2.41 28.22
N THR A 240 30.93 3.02 27.06
CA THR A 240 31.65 4.19 26.51
C THR A 240 30.64 5.26 26.17
#